data_AF-A0A839V600-F1
#
_entry.id   AF-A0A839V600-F1
#
_cell.length_a   1.000
_cell.length_b   1.000
_cell.length_c   1.000
_cell.angle_alpha   90.00
_cell.angle_beta   90.00
_cell.angle_gamma   90.00
#
_symmetry.space_group_name_H-M   'P 1'
#
loop_
_entity.id
_entity.type
_entity.pdbx_description
1 polymer ?
#
loop_
_entity_poly.entity_id
_entity_poly.type
_entity_poly.pdbx_seq_one_letter_code
_entity_poly.pdbx_strand_id
1 'polypeptide(L)'
;MVNAPDWSDEMRNVAAALFRIEKHRSEQDVVDSLGHLAEWLSGPEQASLRRAIIVWFYRVFLPNRAPGLEFPDVSDVTDLHEVHDMLAERIKKWPEQWEARGREEGRQEGRHEGVEGTLRKQVELKFGELPAWADERLKQASDEQLDIWVARILTVDSLDALFAEEPSS
;
A
#
# COMPACT_ATOMS: atom_id res chain seq x y z
N MET A 1 4.86 -33.63 17.15
CA MET A 1 5.32 -33.42 15.77
C MET A 1 4.09 -33.56 14.90
N VAL A 2 3.50 -32.45 14.46
CA VAL A 2 2.22 -32.47 13.73
C VAL A 2 2.51 -33.04 12.35
N ASN A 3 1.86 -34.15 12.00
CA ASN A 3 1.99 -34.78 10.68
C ASN A 3 1.49 -33.78 9.65
N ALA A 4 2.39 -33.27 8.80
CA ALA A 4 1.99 -32.49 7.65
C ALA A 4 1.09 -33.38 6.77
N PRO A 5 -0.05 -32.87 6.27
CA PRO A 5 -0.94 -33.64 5.42
C PRO A 5 -0.19 -34.20 4.21
N ASP A 6 -0.63 -35.39 3.76
CA ASP A 6 0.01 -36.17 2.69
C ASP A 6 -0.26 -35.53 1.32
N TRP A 7 0.41 -34.41 1.07
CA TRP A 7 0.30 -33.63 -0.17
C TRP A 7 1.27 -34.19 -1.20
N SER A 8 0.83 -34.26 -2.46
CA SER A 8 1.75 -34.53 -3.56
C SER A 8 2.83 -33.45 -3.65
N ASP A 9 4.00 -33.81 -4.17
CA ASP A 9 5.11 -32.86 -4.37
C ASP A 9 4.69 -31.67 -5.25
N GLU A 10 3.81 -31.92 -6.23
CA GLU A 10 3.21 -30.89 -7.07
C GLU A 10 2.40 -29.87 -6.27
N MET A 11 1.55 -30.31 -5.34
CA MET A 11 0.76 -29.41 -4.49
C MET A 11 1.63 -28.60 -3.53
N ARG A 12 2.71 -29.21 -3.01
CA ARG A 12 3.72 -28.51 -2.21
C ARG A 12 4.43 -27.43 -3.03
N ASN A 13 4.75 -27.72 -4.29
CA ASN A 13 5.37 -26.78 -5.21
C ASN A 13 4.44 -25.60 -5.54
N VAL A 14 3.16 -25.87 -5.84
CA VAL A 14 2.14 -24.83 -6.09
C VAL A 14 1.98 -23.90 -4.90
N ALA A 15 1.84 -24.45 -3.69
CA ALA A 15 1.73 -23.65 -2.48
C ALA A 15 2.99 -22.78 -2.28
N ALA A 16 4.18 -23.35 -2.46
CA ALA A 16 5.43 -22.61 -2.36
C ALA A 16 5.54 -21.48 -3.39
N ALA A 17 5.06 -21.67 -4.62
CA ALA A 17 5.02 -20.61 -5.63
C ALA A 17 4.03 -19.49 -5.27
N LEU A 18 2.83 -19.81 -4.76
CA LEU A 18 1.87 -18.81 -4.27
C LEU A 18 2.43 -17.99 -3.11
N PHE A 19 3.08 -18.64 -2.14
CA PHE A 19 3.77 -17.93 -1.05
C PHE A 19 4.91 -17.04 -1.55
N ARG A 20 5.66 -17.47 -2.58
CA ARG A 20 6.69 -16.64 -3.19
C ARG A 20 6.09 -15.37 -3.79
N ILE A 21 5.02 -15.51 -4.58
CA ILE A 21 4.28 -14.38 -5.17
C ILE A 21 3.77 -13.43 -4.08
N GLU A 22 3.16 -13.95 -3.00
CA GLU A 22 2.57 -13.12 -1.95
C GLU A 22 3.63 -12.38 -1.09
N LYS A 23 4.74 -13.06 -0.75
CA LYS A 23 5.68 -12.55 0.26
C LYS A 23 6.86 -11.78 -0.33
N HIS A 24 7.20 -11.97 -1.60
CA HIS A 24 8.41 -11.38 -2.17
C HIS A 24 8.12 -10.09 -2.92
N ARG A 25 9.01 -9.11 -2.75
CA ARG A 25 8.92 -7.81 -3.44
C ARG A 25 9.59 -7.81 -4.82
N SER A 26 10.27 -8.88 -5.21
CA SER A 26 10.95 -8.99 -6.50
C SER A 26 9.92 -9.23 -7.60
N GLU A 27 9.98 -8.40 -8.62
CA GLU A 27 9.17 -8.50 -9.82
C GLU A 27 9.49 -9.78 -10.60
N GLN A 28 10.77 -10.09 -10.74
CA GLN A 28 11.22 -11.29 -11.43
C GLN A 28 10.72 -12.57 -10.73
N ASP A 29 10.72 -12.59 -9.39
CA ASP A 29 10.26 -13.76 -8.63
C ASP A 29 8.77 -14.03 -8.87
N VAL A 30 7.97 -12.98 -9.09
CA VAL A 30 6.55 -13.10 -9.40
C VAL A 30 6.36 -13.69 -10.80
N VAL A 31 7.10 -13.19 -11.79
CA VAL A 31 7.07 -13.71 -13.17
C VAL A 31 7.51 -15.18 -13.18
N ASP A 32 8.65 -15.50 -12.61
CA ASP A 32 9.18 -16.87 -12.57
C ASP A 32 8.23 -17.83 -11.84
N SER A 33 7.61 -17.38 -10.74
CA SER A 33 6.63 -18.19 -10.01
C SER A 33 5.35 -18.44 -10.82
N LEU A 34 4.89 -17.45 -11.59
CA LEU A 34 3.77 -17.66 -12.51
C LEU A 34 4.11 -18.62 -13.65
N GLY A 35 5.34 -18.58 -14.16
CA GLY A 35 5.83 -19.53 -15.16
C GLY A 35 5.76 -20.96 -14.65
N HIS A 36 6.27 -21.21 -13.43
CA HIS A 36 6.17 -22.53 -12.80
C HIS A 36 4.72 -22.96 -12.56
N LEU A 37 3.84 -22.05 -12.12
CA LEU A 37 2.42 -22.35 -11.94
C LEU A 37 1.74 -22.70 -13.28
N ALA A 38 2.11 -22.03 -14.37
CA ALA A 38 1.59 -22.32 -15.71
C ALA A 38 2.01 -23.73 -16.17
N GLU A 39 3.27 -24.11 -15.94
CA GLU A 39 3.78 -25.44 -16.27
C GLU A 39 3.10 -26.55 -15.45
N TRP A 40 3.06 -26.41 -14.12
CA TRP A 40 2.51 -27.43 -13.23
C TRP A 40 1.00 -27.60 -13.39
N LEU A 41 0.27 -26.51 -13.66
CA LEU A 41 -1.19 -26.53 -13.76
C LEU A 41 -1.68 -26.63 -15.21
N SER A 42 -0.87 -27.14 -16.12
CA SER A 42 -1.21 -27.30 -17.55
C SER A 42 -2.23 -28.42 -17.80
N GLY A 43 -2.30 -29.42 -16.92
CA GLY A 43 -3.21 -30.55 -17.04
C GLY A 43 -4.71 -30.18 -16.94
N PRO A 44 -5.61 -30.94 -17.60
CA PRO A 44 -7.05 -30.70 -17.53
C PRO A 44 -7.63 -30.91 -16.12
N GLU A 45 -7.05 -31.81 -15.32
CA GLU A 45 -7.45 -32.08 -13.94
C GLU A 45 -7.22 -30.89 -13.01
N GLN A 46 -6.29 -30.00 -13.34
CA GLN A 46 -5.97 -28.80 -12.57
C GLN A 46 -6.76 -27.56 -13.01
N ALA A 47 -7.73 -27.69 -13.92
CA ALA A 47 -8.45 -26.55 -14.50
C ALA A 47 -9.14 -25.65 -13.45
N SER A 48 -9.74 -26.24 -12.42
CA SER A 48 -10.40 -25.48 -11.34
C SER A 48 -9.39 -24.68 -10.51
N LEU A 49 -8.25 -25.28 -10.16
CA LEU A 49 -7.18 -24.62 -9.40
C LEU A 49 -6.52 -23.51 -10.22
N ARG A 50 -6.20 -23.78 -11.49
CA ARG A 50 -5.71 -22.77 -12.44
C ARG A 50 -6.65 -21.57 -12.51
N ARG A 51 -7.96 -21.81 -12.63
CA ARG A 51 -8.95 -20.72 -12.65
C ARG A 51 -8.98 -19.95 -11.32
N ALA A 52 -8.93 -20.63 -10.19
CA ALA A 52 -8.91 -19.98 -8.88
C ALA A 52 -7.69 -19.05 -8.71
N ILE A 53 -6.51 -19.49 -9.17
CA ILE A 53 -5.28 -18.70 -9.14
C ILE A 53 -5.38 -17.49 -10.06
N ILE A 54 -5.88 -17.64 -11.29
CA ILE A 54 -6.11 -16.50 -12.20
C ILE A 54 -7.05 -15.48 -11.55
N VAL A 55 -8.17 -15.93 -10.97
CA VAL A 55 -9.13 -15.03 -10.31
C VAL A 55 -8.50 -14.31 -9.12
N TRP A 56 -7.77 -15.02 -8.26
CA TRP A 56 -7.06 -14.42 -7.15
C TRP A 56 -6.01 -13.40 -7.64
N PHE A 57 -5.27 -13.73 -8.69
CA PHE A 57 -4.25 -12.86 -9.25
C PHE A 57 -4.83 -11.53 -9.71
N TYR A 58 -5.94 -11.55 -10.45
CA TYR A 58 -6.59 -10.33 -10.94
C TYR A 58 -7.35 -9.54 -9.88
N ARG A 59 -7.99 -10.22 -8.92
CA ARG A 59 -8.85 -9.54 -7.94
C ARG A 59 -8.13 -9.09 -6.68
N VAL A 60 -7.03 -9.73 -6.33
CA VAL A 60 -6.33 -9.49 -5.06
C VAL A 60 -4.89 -9.07 -5.30
N PHE A 61 -4.14 -9.80 -6.10
CA PHE A 61 -2.72 -9.52 -6.27
C PHE A 61 -2.47 -8.24 -7.08
N LEU A 62 -2.96 -8.16 -8.32
CA LEU A 62 -2.72 -7.03 -9.21
C LEU A 62 -3.18 -5.67 -8.66
N PRO A 63 -4.38 -5.52 -8.06
CA PRO A 63 -4.82 -4.23 -7.53
C PRO A 63 -3.94 -3.69 -6.41
N ASN A 64 -3.39 -4.58 -5.56
CA ASN A 64 -2.49 -4.20 -4.49
C ASN A 64 -1.06 -3.96 -4.98
N ARG A 65 -0.66 -4.64 -6.06
CA ARG A 65 0.72 -4.65 -6.55
C ARG A 65 1.00 -3.59 -7.61
N ALA A 66 -0.01 -3.24 -8.41
CA ALA A 66 0.09 -2.30 -9.51
C ALA A 66 -1.18 -1.44 -9.62
N PRO A 67 -1.47 -0.63 -8.59
CA PRO A 67 -2.65 0.22 -8.59
C PRO A 67 -2.59 1.21 -9.76
N GLY A 68 -3.68 1.32 -10.51
CA GLY A 68 -3.80 2.25 -11.63
C GLY A 68 -3.26 1.75 -12.98
N LEU A 69 -2.72 0.52 -13.05
CA LEU A 69 -2.51 -0.14 -14.34
C LEU A 69 -3.78 -0.83 -14.81
N GLU A 70 -4.13 -0.62 -16.08
CA GLU A 70 -5.25 -1.32 -16.72
C GLU A 70 -4.82 -2.72 -17.11
N PHE A 71 -5.55 -3.74 -16.68
CA PHE A 71 -5.33 -5.13 -17.09
C PHE A 71 -6.56 -5.64 -17.85
N PRO A 72 -6.43 -6.68 -18.69
CA PRO A 72 -7.58 -7.34 -19.31
C PRO A 72 -8.61 -7.79 -18.27
N ASP A 73 -9.88 -7.94 -18.66
CA ASP A 73 -10.86 -8.52 -17.74
C ASP A 73 -10.48 -9.97 -17.43
N VAL A 74 -10.67 -10.39 -16.19
CA VAL A 74 -10.44 -11.76 -15.75
C VAL A 74 -11.34 -12.77 -16.48
N SER A 75 -12.43 -12.33 -17.11
CA SER A 75 -13.26 -13.17 -17.99
C SER A 75 -12.54 -13.57 -19.27
N ASP A 76 -11.64 -12.73 -19.76
CA ASP A 76 -10.98 -12.91 -21.05
C ASP A 76 -9.75 -13.82 -20.94
N VAL A 77 -9.34 -14.13 -19.71
CA VAL A 77 -8.10 -14.86 -19.40
C VAL A 77 -8.39 -16.21 -18.77
N THR A 78 -7.98 -17.27 -19.47
CA THR A 78 -8.17 -18.67 -19.04
C THR A 78 -6.87 -19.44 -18.86
N ASP A 79 -5.75 -18.85 -19.28
CA ASP A 79 -4.43 -19.49 -19.28
C ASP A 79 -3.43 -18.72 -18.41
N LEU A 80 -2.68 -19.44 -17.59
CA LEU A 80 -1.60 -18.86 -16.79
C LEU A 80 -0.39 -18.47 -17.63
N HIS A 81 -0.16 -19.11 -18.79
CA HIS A 81 0.88 -18.66 -19.72
C HIS A 81 0.57 -17.26 -20.26
N GLU A 82 -0.69 -16.97 -20.59
CA GLU A 82 -1.12 -15.63 -21.00
C GLU A 82 -0.90 -14.60 -19.87
N VAL A 83 -1.26 -14.95 -18.63
CA VAL A 83 -0.98 -14.11 -17.45
C VAL A 83 0.51 -13.85 -17.27
N HIS A 84 1.32 -14.91 -17.38
CA HIS A 84 2.78 -14.82 -17.28
C HIS A 84 3.36 -13.87 -18.33
N ASP A 85 3.03 -14.07 -19.60
CA ASP A 85 3.59 -13.28 -20.72
C ASP A 85 3.14 -11.82 -20.64
N MET A 86 1.86 -11.60 -20.34
CA MET A 86 1.30 -10.27 -20.11
C MET A 86 2.00 -9.56 -18.95
N LEU A 87 2.28 -10.27 -17.86
CA LEU A 87 2.95 -9.69 -16.70
C LEU A 87 4.42 -9.39 -16.99
N ALA A 88 5.15 -10.30 -17.63
CA ALA A 88 6.56 -10.13 -17.98
C ALA A 88 6.81 -8.83 -18.76
N GLU A 89 5.85 -8.42 -19.59
CA GLU A 89 5.95 -7.15 -20.32
C GLU A 89 5.56 -5.93 -19.48
N ARG A 90 4.53 -6.04 -18.64
CA ARG A 90 4.01 -4.90 -17.86
C ARG A 90 4.79 -4.61 -16.58
N ILE A 91 5.48 -5.60 -16.03
CA ILE A 91 6.15 -5.50 -14.74
C ILE A 91 7.29 -4.47 -14.74
N LYS A 92 7.91 -4.24 -15.90
CA LYS A 92 8.94 -3.20 -16.12
C LYS A 92 8.49 -1.79 -15.73
N LYS A 93 7.18 -1.52 -15.70
CA LYS A 93 6.60 -0.21 -15.34
C LYS A 93 6.31 -0.04 -13.85
N TRP A 94 6.39 -1.11 -13.06
CA TRP A 94 6.07 -1.06 -11.64
C TRP A 94 7.08 -0.22 -10.84
N PRO A 95 8.42 -0.30 -11.04
CA PRO A 95 9.38 0.44 -10.24
C PRO A 95 9.14 1.96 -10.25
N GLU A 96 8.84 2.50 -11.44
CA GLU A 96 8.57 3.93 -11.63
C GLU A 96 7.34 4.39 -10.83
N GLN A 97 6.29 3.58 -10.79
CA GLN A 97 5.07 3.89 -10.04
C GLN A 97 5.28 3.81 -8.53
N TRP A 98 6.00 2.79 -8.06
CA TRP A 98 6.35 2.65 -6.64
C TRP A 98 7.22 3.80 -6.17
N GLU A 99 8.21 4.21 -6.98
CA GLU A 99 9.05 5.37 -6.66
C GLU A 99 8.25 6.68 -6.65
N ALA A 100 7.39 6.90 -7.66
CA ALA A 100 6.54 8.08 -7.72
C ALA A 100 5.61 8.16 -6.51
N ARG A 101 4.98 7.04 -6.13
CA ARG A 101 4.12 6.96 -4.95
C ARG A 101 4.90 7.19 -3.66
N GLY A 102 6.06 6.55 -3.49
CA GLY A 102 6.91 6.75 -2.31
C GLY A 102 7.40 8.20 -2.19
N ARG A 103 7.69 8.86 -3.32
CA ARG A 103 8.03 10.29 -3.35
C ARG A 103 6.86 11.19 -2.98
N GLU A 104 5.63 10.84 -3.37
CA GLU A 104 4.43 11.59 -3.01
C GLU A 104 4.07 11.40 -1.53
N GLU A 105 4.03 10.15 -1.05
CA GLU A 105 3.80 9.83 0.37
C GLU A 105 4.84 10.53 1.26
N GLY A 106 6.13 10.43 0.93
CA GLY A 106 7.19 11.13 1.67
C GLY A 106 7.12 12.66 1.58
N ARG A 107 6.59 13.21 0.49
CA ARG A 107 6.36 14.66 0.37
C ARG A 107 5.18 15.11 1.25
N GLN A 108 4.12 14.31 1.32
CA GLN A 108 2.96 14.59 2.16
C GLN A 108 3.34 14.50 3.64
N GLU A 109 3.99 13.42 4.06
CA GLU A 109 4.51 13.24 5.42
C GLU A 109 5.48 14.35 5.80
N GLY A 110 6.47 14.65 4.94
CA GLY A 110 7.42 15.74 5.20
C GLY A 110 6.78 17.13 5.24
N ARG A 111 5.67 17.35 4.52
CA ARG A 111 4.89 18.59 4.64
C ARG A 111 4.15 18.64 5.97
N HIS A 112 3.47 17.55 6.36
CA HIS A 112 2.76 17.44 7.62
C HIS A 112 3.68 17.73 8.81
N GLU A 113 4.78 16.97 8.93
CA GLU A 113 5.79 17.16 9.99
C GLU A 113 6.40 18.57 9.96
N GLY A 114 6.62 19.12 8.76
CA GLY A 114 7.16 20.47 8.59
C GLY A 114 6.22 21.56 9.10
N VAL A 115 4.91 21.43 8.83
CA VAL A 115 3.89 22.35 9.32
C VAL A 115 3.71 22.19 10.83
N GLU A 116 3.60 20.96 11.34
CA GLU A 116 3.49 20.68 12.78
C GLU A 116 4.67 21.27 13.55
N GLY A 117 5.89 20.99 13.11
CA GLY A 117 7.11 21.49 13.76
C GLY A 117 7.24 23.02 13.70
N THR A 118 6.80 23.63 12.59
CA THR A 118 6.78 25.10 12.46
C THR A 118 5.75 25.72 13.42
N LEU A 119 4.53 25.19 13.44
CA LEU A 119 3.47 25.67 14.31
C LEU A 119 3.86 25.51 15.78
N ARG A 120 4.41 24.35 16.17
CA ARG A 120 4.98 24.12 17.50
C ARG A 120 5.96 25.20 17.92
N LYS A 121 6.93 25.52 17.06
CA LYS A 121 7.90 26.59 17.32
C LYS A 121 7.23 27.95 17.47
N GLN A 122 6.23 28.26 16.64
CA GLN A 122 5.47 29.52 16.76
C GLN A 122 4.68 29.59 18.07
N VAL A 123 4.08 28.48 18.50
CA VAL A 123 3.36 28.36 19.77
C VAL A 123 4.31 28.62 20.93
N GLU A 124 5.47 27.98 20.94
CA GLU A 124 6.51 28.19 21.97
C GLU A 124 7.00 29.65 22.02
N LEU A 125 7.18 30.27 20.86
CA LEU A 125 7.59 31.67 20.75
C LEU A 125 6.53 32.66 21.23
N LYS A 126 5.24 32.38 20.96
CA LYS A 126 4.14 33.30 21.28
C LYS A 126 3.61 33.14 22.71
N PHE A 127 3.49 31.90 23.17
CA PHE A 127 2.81 31.56 24.42
C PHE A 127 3.74 31.01 25.50
N GLY A 128 5.01 30.73 25.18
CA GLY A 128 5.99 30.15 26.12
C GLY A 128 5.97 28.63 26.11
N GLU A 129 6.43 28.00 27.19
CA GLU A 129 6.58 26.55 27.28
C GLU A 129 5.26 25.81 26.96
N LEU A 130 5.35 24.82 26.08
CA LEU A 130 4.19 24.08 25.59
C LEU A 130 3.72 23.06 26.62
N PRO A 131 2.48 23.17 27.16
CA PRO A 131 1.94 22.18 28.08
C PRO A 131 1.73 20.82 27.37
N ALA A 132 1.83 19.72 28.13
CA ALA A 132 1.73 18.36 27.58
C ALA A 132 0.44 18.09 26.79
N TRP A 133 -0.69 18.68 27.19
CA TRP A 133 -1.95 18.53 26.48
C TRP A 133 -1.95 19.20 25.10
N ALA A 134 -1.23 20.32 24.95
CA ALA A 134 -1.12 21.06 23.71
C ALA A 134 -0.12 20.39 22.75
N ASP A 135 0.95 19.83 23.31
CA ASP A 135 1.90 18.97 22.58
C ASP A 135 1.18 17.76 21.95
N GLU A 136 0.36 17.06 22.74
CA GLU A 136 -0.40 15.91 22.24
C GLU A 136 -1.41 16.31 21.15
N ARG A 137 -2.06 17.47 21.29
CA ARG A 137 -2.97 18.00 20.26
C ARG A 137 -2.27 18.31 18.94
N LEU A 138 -1.03 18.83 18.98
CA LEU A 138 -0.24 19.06 17.76
C LEU A 138 0.17 17.75 17.09
N LYS A 139 0.63 16.76 17.87
CA LYS A 139 1.04 15.44 17.34
C LYS A 139 -0.09 14.64 16.70
N GLN A 140 -1.32 14.84 17.17
CA GLN A 140 -2.51 14.14 16.67
C GLN A 140 -3.29 14.96 15.64
N ALA A 141 -2.80 16.14 15.26
CA ALA A 141 -3.50 17.04 14.36
C ALA A 141 -3.60 16.43 12.96
N SER A 142 -4.71 16.66 12.25
CA SER A 142 -4.76 16.45 10.81
C SER A 142 -4.13 17.63 10.05
N ASP A 143 -3.82 17.44 8.77
CA ASP A 143 -3.35 18.53 7.91
C ASP A 143 -4.30 19.74 7.92
N GLU A 144 -5.61 19.50 7.91
CA GLU A 144 -6.62 20.55 7.96
C GLU A 144 -6.59 21.32 9.30
N GLN A 145 -6.41 20.60 10.41
CA GLN A 145 -6.31 21.23 11.73
C GLN A 145 -5.05 22.09 11.82
N LEU A 146 -3.92 21.59 11.32
CA LEU A 146 -2.66 22.34 11.27
C LEU A 146 -2.79 23.61 10.44
N ASP A 147 -3.41 23.54 9.25
CA ASP A 147 -3.63 24.71 8.38
C ASP A 147 -4.49 25.78 9.07
N ILE A 148 -5.57 25.38 9.75
CA ILE A 148 -6.43 26.29 10.52
C ILE A 148 -5.62 26.95 11.65
N TRP A 149 -4.83 26.17 12.40
CA TRP A 149 -4.07 26.69 13.53
C TRP A 149 -2.92 27.60 13.10
N VAL A 150 -2.27 27.33 11.96
CA VAL A 150 -1.27 28.22 11.34
C VAL A 150 -1.84 29.59 11.00
N ALA A 151 -3.10 29.67 10.56
CA ALA A 151 -3.75 30.96 10.36
C ALA A 151 -4.11 31.64 11.68
N ARG A 152 -4.68 30.87 12.63
CA ARG A 152 -5.18 31.40 13.91
C ARG A 152 -4.10 31.88 14.85
N ILE A 153 -2.92 31.26 14.85
CA ILE A 153 -1.83 31.64 15.76
C ILE A 153 -1.40 33.10 15.58
N LEU A 154 -1.69 33.70 14.42
CA LEU A 154 -1.43 35.11 14.16
C LEU A 154 -2.34 36.05 14.96
N THR A 155 -3.53 35.60 15.38
CA THR A 155 -4.57 36.46 15.97
C THR A 155 -4.99 36.08 17.38
N VAL A 156 -4.93 34.80 17.76
CA VAL A 156 -5.41 34.34 19.08
C VAL A 156 -4.42 34.61 20.21
N ASP A 157 -4.91 34.90 21.41
CA ASP A 157 -4.08 35.28 22.57
C ASP A 157 -3.89 34.14 23.59
N SER A 158 -4.39 32.93 23.31
CA SER A 158 -4.20 31.76 24.17
C SER A 158 -4.18 30.44 23.40
N LEU A 159 -3.62 29.40 24.02
CA LEU A 159 -3.64 28.04 23.50
C LEU A 159 -5.06 27.48 23.39
N ASP A 160 -5.94 27.78 24.36
CA ASP A 160 -7.33 27.34 24.32
C ASP A 160 -8.06 27.89 23.09
N ALA A 161 -7.82 29.16 22.75
CA ALA A 161 -8.41 29.80 21.56
C ALA A 161 -7.80 29.26 20.26
N LEU A 162 -6.52 28.91 20.26
CA LEU A 162 -5.85 28.29 19.11
C LEU A 162 -6.48 26.94 18.75
N PHE A 163 -6.62 26.07 19.76
CA PHE A 163 -7.06 24.68 19.60
C PHE A 163 -8.59 24.49 19.70
N ALA A 164 -9.37 25.57 19.83
CA ALA A 164 -10.82 25.49 19.87
C ALA A 164 -11.40 24.87 18.58
N GLU A 165 -12.34 23.94 18.71
CA GLU A 165 -13.08 23.39 17.57
C GLU A 165 -13.94 24.49 16.92
N GLU A 166 -14.01 24.55 15.58
CA GLU A 166 -14.99 25.43 14.94
C GLU A 166 -16.40 24.95 15.25
N PRO A 167 -17.35 25.88 15.53
CA PRO A 167 -18.75 25.49 15.55
C PRO A 167 -19.10 24.93 14.17
N SER A 168 -19.48 23.66 14.14
CA SER A 168 -19.96 22.97 12.94
C SER A 168 -21.09 23.80 12.33
N SER A 169 -20.87 24.36 11.14
CA SER A 169 -21.91 25.03 10.36
C SER A 169 -22.68 24.04 9.50
#